data_AF-A0A9D6L6C3-F1
#
_entry.id   AF-A0A9D6L6C3-F1
#
_cell.length_a   1.000
_cell.length_b   1.000
_cell.length_c   1.000
_cell.angle_alpha   90.00
_cell.angle_beta   90.00
_cell.angle_gamma   90.00
#
_symmetry.space_group_name_H-M   'P 1'
#
loop_
_entity.id
_entity.type
_entity.pdbx_description
1 polymer ?
#
loop_
_entity_poly.entity_id
_entity_poly.type
_entity_poly.pdbx_seq_one_letter_code
_entity_poly.pdbx_strand_id
1 'polypeptide(L)'
;MCTPVTPQSDRRHAMPEAPAARHDAIRTAIHSLGEEQRRLERIGFELPLARCHAETRYWNFLAAVCAIPVVADRGEGFVCPDDRAA
;
A
#
# COMPACT_ATOMS: atom_id res chain seq x y z
N MET A 1 15.57 8.39 -18.77
CA MET A 1 14.85 7.24 -19.35
C MET A 1 13.45 7.21 -18.74
N CYS A 2 12.41 7.01 -19.54
CA CYS A 2 11.01 7.02 -19.12
C CYS A 2 10.63 5.60 -18.69
N THR A 3 10.51 5.33 -17.39
CA THR A 3 10.13 4.00 -16.88
C THR A 3 8.63 3.79 -17.10
N PRO A 4 8.19 2.73 -17.82
CA PRO A 4 6.78 2.46 -17.99
C PRO A 4 6.11 2.12 -16.65
N VAL A 5 4.84 2.49 -16.48
CA VAL A 5 3.99 2.03 -15.39
C VAL A 5 4.02 0.50 -15.38
N THR A 6 4.62 -0.08 -14.35
CA THR A 6 4.79 -1.53 -14.28
C THR A 6 3.44 -2.19 -13.96
N PRO A 7 3.15 -3.40 -14.46
CA PRO A 7 1.92 -4.11 -14.14
C PRO A 7 1.72 -4.34 -12.62
N GLN A 8 2.80 -4.24 -11.83
CA GLN A 8 2.77 -4.31 -10.37
C GLN A 8 2.09 -3.11 -9.69
N SER A 9 1.94 -1.98 -10.39
CA SER A 9 1.20 -0.82 -9.87
C SER A 9 -0.30 -0.87 -10.16
N ASP A 10 -0.77 -1.87 -10.92
CA ASP A 10 -2.19 -2.15 -11.08
C ASP A 10 -2.74 -2.88 -9.84
N ARG A 11 -3.63 -2.22 -9.10
CA ARG A 11 -4.34 -2.78 -7.96
C ARG A 11 -5.19 -4.03 -8.27
N ARG A 12 -5.48 -4.30 -9.55
CA ARG A 12 -6.19 -5.52 -9.98
C ARG A 12 -5.29 -6.74 -9.99
N HIS A 13 -3.97 -6.55 -9.91
CA HIS A 13 -3.05 -7.66 -9.82
C HIS A 13 -3.15 -8.32 -8.43
N ALA A 14 -3.06 -9.65 -8.40
CA ALA A 14 -3.09 -10.38 -7.14
C ALA A 14 -1.88 -9.98 -6.28
N MET A 15 -2.13 -9.69 -5.01
CA MET A 15 -1.07 -9.41 -4.04
C MET A 15 -0.30 -10.70 -3.75
N PRO A 16 1.05 -10.69 -3.71
CA PRO A 16 1.83 -11.87 -3.31
C PRO A 16 1.43 -12.35 -1.91
N GLU A 17 1.51 -13.66 -1.67
CA GLU A 17 1.17 -14.23 -0.35
C GLU A 17 2.28 -14.00 0.68
N ALA A 18 3.53 -14.07 0.24
CA ALA A 18 4.70 -13.94 1.11
C ALA A 18 4.87 -12.49 1.63
N PRO A 19 5.04 -12.27 2.95
CA PRO A 19 5.14 -10.92 3.52
C PRO A 19 6.22 -10.04 2.88
N ALA A 20 7.42 -10.57 2.68
CA ALA A 20 8.53 -9.84 2.05
C ALA A 20 8.20 -9.45 0.60
N ALA A 21 7.61 -10.37 -0.17
CA ALA A 21 7.20 -10.10 -1.55
C ALA A 21 6.09 -9.03 -1.64
N ARG A 22 5.19 -8.96 -0.64
CA ARG A 22 4.20 -7.87 -0.54
C ARG A 22 4.87 -6.52 -0.35
N HIS A 23 5.81 -6.43 0.58
CA HIS A 23 6.54 -5.18 0.85
C HIS A 23 7.31 -4.71 -0.39
N ASP A 24 7.95 -5.64 -1.10
CA ASP A 24 8.65 -5.33 -2.35
C ASP A 24 7.70 -4.87 -3.46
N ALA A 25 6.56 -5.54 -3.62
CA ALA A 25 5.54 -5.15 -4.59
C ALA A 25 4.99 -3.74 -4.29
N ILE A 26 4.64 -3.47 -3.04
CA ILE A 26 4.15 -2.15 -2.59
C ILE A 26 5.19 -1.06 -2.86
N ARG A 27 6.45 -1.30 -2.46
CA ARG A 27 7.54 -0.33 -2.68
C ARG A 27 7.74 -0.04 -4.17
N THR A 28 7.69 -1.08 -5.00
CA THR A 28 7.85 -0.95 -6.45
C THR A 28 6.70 -0.16 -7.08
N ALA A 29 5.45 -0.44 -6.66
CA ALA A 29 4.27 0.28 -7.13
C ALA A 29 4.33 1.77 -6.80
N ILE A 30 4.65 2.12 -5.54
CA ILE A 30 4.77 3.53 -5.10
C ILE A 30 5.85 4.26 -5.89
N HIS A 31 7.03 3.64 -6.09
CA HIS A 31 8.10 4.23 -6.88
C HIS A 31 7.67 4.48 -8.34
N SER A 32 7.05 3.48 -8.98
CA SER A 32 6.57 3.60 -10.36
C SER A 32 5.52 4.71 -10.52
N LEU A 33 4.59 4.82 -9.58
CA LEU A 33 3.56 5.87 -9.59
C LEU A 33 4.18 7.26 -9.37
N GLY A 34 5.20 7.39 -8.52
CA GLY A 34 5.89 8.66 -8.31
C GLY A 34 6.68 9.16 -9.53
N GLU A 35 7.21 8.26 -10.35
CA GLU A 35 7.82 8.61 -11.65
C GLU A 35 6.74 9.04 -12.67
N GLU A 36 5.63 8.32 -12.75
CA GLU A 36 4.55 8.66 -13.68
C GLU A 36 3.87 9.98 -13.28
N GLN A 37 3.67 10.23 -12.00
CA GLN A 37 3.14 11.51 -11.50
C GLN A 37 4.00 12.68 -12.00
N ARG A 38 5.32 12.64 -11.80
CA ARG A 38 6.26 13.65 -12.29
C ARG A 38 6.25 13.81 -13.81
N ARG A 39 5.99 12.72 -14.55
CA ARG A 39 5.84 12.78 -16.00
C ARG A 39 4.56 13.49 -16.40
N LEU A 40 3.43 13.14 -15.77
CA LEU A 40 2.11 13.70 -16.05
C LEU A 40 2.03 15.19 -15.68
N GLU A 41 2.63 15.58 -14.56
CA GLU A 41 2.78 16.98 -14.14
C GLU A 41 3.53 17.79 -15.19
N ARG A 42 4.64 17.26 -15.73
CA ARG A 42 5.43 17.96 -16.77
C ARG A 42 4.68 18.17 -18.08
N ILE A 43 3.73 17.29 -18.42
CA ILE A 43 2.96 17.39 -19.67
C ILE A 43 1.55 17.98 -19.49
N GLY A 44 1.17 18.35 -18.25
CA GLY A 44 -0.12 18.97 -17.93
C GLY A 44 -1.33 18.05 -18.10
N PHE A 45 -1.16 16.73 -17.91
CA PHE A 45 -2.25 15.75 -18.06
C PHE A 45 -2.98 15.52 -16.73
N GLU A 46 -3.93 16.42 -16.43
CA GLU A 46 -4.65 16.49 -15.15
C GLU A 46 -5.48 15.25 -14.80
N LEU A 47 -6.24 14.70 -15.75
CA LEU A 47 -7.11 13.56 -15.47
C LEU A 47 -6.32 12.27 -15.17
N PRO A 48 -5.30 11.90 -15.97
CA PRO A 48 -4.37 10.85 -15.61
C PRO A 48 -3.64 11.10 -14.28
N LEU A 49 -3.29 12.37 -13.99
CA LEU A 49 -2.62 12.75 -12.74
C LEU A 49 -3.51 12.49 -11.52
N ALA A 50 -4.78 12.86 -11.58
CA ALA A 50 -5.77 12.55 -10.54
C ALA A 50 -5.89 11.04 -10.27
N ARG A 51 -5.87 10.22 -11.33
CA ARG A 51 -5.86 8.76 -11.20
C ARG A 51 -4.57 8.27 -10.53
N CYS A 52 -3.42 8.82 -10.92
CA CYS A 52 -2.13 8.50 -10.30
C CYS A 52 -2.15 8.78 -8.80
N HIS A 53 -2.71 9.92 -8.36
CA HIS A 53 -2.87 10.23 -6.94
C HIS A 53 -3.77 9.23 -6.20
N ALA A 54 -4.86 8.79 -6.83
CA ALA A 54 -5.76 7.81 -6.23
C ALA A 54 -5.07 6.45 -6.02
N GLU A 55 -4.33 5.98 -7.01
CA GLU A 55 -3.55 4.73 -6.90
C GLU A 55 -2.43 4.89 -5.85
N THR A 56 -1.71 6.01 -5.83
CA THR A 56 -0.68 6.28 -4.81
C THR A 56 -1.25 6.22 -3.39
N ARG A 57 -2.44 6.80 -3.17
CA ARG A 57 -3.10 6.74 -1.85
C ARG A 57 -3.43 5.30 -1.45
N TYR A 58 -3.94 4.51 -2.39
CA TYR A 58 -4.24 3.10 -2.16
C TYR A 58 -2.98 2.30 -1.76
N TRP A 59 -1.88 2.44 -2.49
CA TRP A 59 -0.65 1.71 -2.21
C TRP A 59 0.01 2.15 -0.90
N ASN A 60 -0.07 3.43 -0.53
CA ASN A 60 0.39 3.90 0.78
C ASN A 60 -0.48 3.34 1.92
N PHE A 61 -1.79 3.21 1.72
CA PHE A 61 -2.65 2.54 2.68
C PHE A 61 -2.24 1.08 2.89
N LEU A 62 -1.98 0.34 1.80
CA LEU A 62 -1.49 -1.04 1.90
C LEU A 62 -0.13 -1.13 2.60
N ALA A 63 0.78 -0.18 2.36
CA ALA A 63 2.06 -0.10 3.06
C ALA A 63 1.84 -0.01 4.58
N ALA A 64 0.93 0.87 5.02
CA ALA A 64 0.60 1.04 6.42
C ALA A 64 -0.03 -0.22 7.03
N VAL A 65 -1.00 -0.84 6.34
CA VAL A 65 -1.64 -2.09 6.79
C VAL A 65 -0.61 -3.22 6.92
N CYS A 66 0.28 -3.36 5.95
CA CYS A 66 1.30 -4.42 5.93
C CYS A 66 2.44 -4.17 6.93
N ALA A 67 2.54 -2.98 7.52
CA ALA A 67 3.48 -2.66 8.59
C ALA A 67 2.94 -3.04 9.98
N ILE A 68 1.63 -3.30 10.11
CA ILE A 68 1.03 -3.73 11.37
C ILE A 68 1.55 -5.15 11.67
N PRO A 69 2.25 -5.36 12.80
CA PRO A 69 2.66 -6.69 13.19
C PRO A 69 1.40 -7.52 13.45
N VAL A 70 1.28 -8.67 12.79
CA VAL A 70 0.28 -9.66 13.19
C VAL A 70 0.72 -10.16 14.55
N VAL A 71 0.16 -9.59 15.61
CA VAL A 71 0.24 -10.19 16.94
C VAL A 71 -0.51 -11.51 16.78
N ALA A 72 0.24 -12.60 16.66
CA ALA A 72 -0.33 -13.92 16.78
C ALA A 72 -1.05 -13.92 18.12
N ASP A 73 -2.38 -13.91 18.09
CA ASP A 73 -3.20 -14.08 19.26
C ASP A 73 -2.76 -15.40 19.89
N ARG A 74 -1.99 -15.30 20.96
CA ARG A 74 -1.53 -16.46 21.72
C ARG A 74 -2.65 -16.98 22.63
N GLY A 75 -3.92 -16.79 22.30
CA GLY A 75 -5.03 -17.32 23.09
C GLY A 75 -4.99 -16.91 24.56
N GLU A 76 -4.29 -15.82 24.89
CA GLU A 76 -4.30 -15.24 26.22
C GLU A 76 -5.38 -14.18 26.21
N GLY A 77 -6.55 -14.58 26.68
CA GLY A 77 -7.77 -13.78 26.65
C GLY A 77 -7.50 -12.33 27.04
N PHE A 78 -7.98 -11.42 26.20
CA PHE A 78 -8.13 -10.02 26.56
C PHE A 78 -9.09 -9.94 27.76
N VAL A 79 -8.53 -9.85 28.97
CA VAL A 79 -9.31 -9.57 30.19
C VAL A 79 -9.51 -8.06 30.27
N CYS A 80 -10.75 -7.64 30.15
CA CYS A 80 -11.15 -6.25 30.36
C CYS A 80 -10.87 -5.87 31.83
N PRO A 81 -10.16 -4.76 32.13
CA PRO A 81 -9.71 -4.45 33.49
C PRO A 81 -10.81 -4.04 34.48
N ASP A 82 -12.10 -4.13 34.13
CA ASP A 82 -13.22 -3.69 34.97
C ASP A 82 -13.92 -4.79 35.80
N ASP A 83 -13.47 -6.05 35.76
CA ASP A 83 -14.05 -7.14 36.60
C ASP A 83 -13.60 -7.11 38.08
N ARG A 84 -13.11 -5.97 38.58
CA ARG A 84 -12.81 -5.76 40.01
C ARG A 84 -13.79 -4.79 40.67
N ALA A 85 -15.09 -5.11 40.65
CA ALA A 85 -16.04 -4.57 41.62
C ALA A 85 -17.34 -5.40 41.66
N ALA A 86 -17.35 -6.48 42.45
CA ALA A 86 -18.55 -7.03 43.07
C ALA A 86 -18.19 -7.55 44.46
#